data_AF-A0A2N5XVT7-F1
#
_entry.id   AF-A0A2N5XVT7-F1
#
_cell.length_a   1.000
_cell.length_b   1.000
_cell.length_c   1.000
_cell.angle_alpha   90.00
_cell.angle_beta   90.00
_cell.angle_gamma   90.00
#
_symmetry.space_group_name_H-M   'P 1'
#
loop_
_entity.id
_entity.type
_entity.pdbx_description
1 polymer ?
#
loop_
_entity_poly.entity_id
_entity_poly.type
_entity_poly.pdbx_seq_one_letter_code
_entity_poly.pdbx_strand_id
1 'polypeptide(L)'
;MLPPHCHLQKAQHRPLSVQGDFMVEKTGVLQVCVTCKRVPLPGQEVPDGPPDGQALFEALQDACAKRPDLDGQIAITPVECMNGCQLACTVAIRADNKYNFVIGKLDSSAEKIDDLLNFAQSFVDSENGLPPWRDRPVHIRKNTLVRLHPVSSQSIIQD
;
A
#
# COMPACT_ATOMS: atom_id res chain seq x y z
N MET A 1 8.37 34.03 60.45
CA MET A 1 8.07 32.59 60.48
C MET A 1 7.04 32.28 59.40
N LEU A 2 7.49 31.73 58.27
CA LEU A 2 6.70 31.11 57.18
C LEU A 2 7.58 29.97 56.57
N PRO A 3 7.00 28.92 55.95
CA PRO A 3 7.60 27.59 55.78
C PRO A 3 8.58 27.47 54.59
N PRO A 4 9.30 26.33 54.46
CA PRO A 4 10.46 26.18 53.58
C PRO A 4 10.05 25.97 52.11
N HIS A 5 10.86 26.54 51.22
CA HIS A 5 10.78 26.31 49.78
C HIS A 5 11.00 24.83 49.45
N CYS A 6 9.99 24.20 48.83
CA CYS A 6 10.09 22.90 48.20
C CYS A 6 11.02 23.01 46.99
N HIS A 7 12.24 22.46 47.11
CA HIS A 7 13.16 22.31 45.99
C HIS A 7 12.61 21.25 45.01
N LEU A 8 11.93 21.69 43.95
CA LEU A 8 11.76 20.87 42.75
C LEU A 8 13.14 20.75 42.06
N GLN A 9 13.77 19.59 42.19
CA GLN A 9 14.87 19.17 41.32
C GLN A 9 14.36 19.17 39.87
N LYS A 10 15.01 19.97 39.02
CA LYS A 10 14.83 19.90 37.57
C LYS A 10 15.18 18.48 37.14
N ALA A 11 14.18 17.72 36.69
CA ALA A 11 14.40 16.47 35.99
C ALA A 11 15.30 16.78 34.79
N GLN A 12 16.54 16.33 34.86
CA GLN A 12 17.44 16.36 33.71
C GLN A 12 16.85 15.42 32.68
N HIS A 13 16.15 15.97 31.68
CA HIS A 13 15.76 15.23 30.50
C HIS A 13 17.03 14.82 29.77
N ARG A 14 17.47 13.59 30.03
CA ARG A 14 18.49 12.91 29.22
C ARG A 14 17.83 12.66 27.86
N PRO A 15 18.28 13.29 26.76
CA PRO A 15 17.76 12.93 25.46
C PRO A 15 18.11 11.45 25.24
N LEU A 16 17.10 10.62 25.00
CA LEU A 16 17.33 9.26 24.51
C LEU A 16 18.01 9.43 23.15
N SER A 17 19.28 9.06 23.06
CA SER A 17 19.97 8.93 21.78
C SER A 17 19.18 7.97 20.89
N VAL A 18 18.56 8.51 19.84
CA VAL A 18 17.91 7.73 18.79
C VAL A 18 19.02 7.19 17.88
N GLN A 19 19.76 6.21 18.38
CA GLN A 19 20.68 5.39 17.60
C GLN A 19 20.18 3.96 17.69
N GLY A 20 19.10 3.71 16.96
CA GLY A 20 18.79 2.40 16.44
C GLY A 20 18.87 2.53 14.93
N ASP A 21 19.71 1.72 14.31
CA ASP A 21 19.67 1.52 12.86
C ASP A 21 18.27 1.02 12.51
N PHE A 22 17.38 1.95 12.16
CA PHE A 22 16.09 1.62 11.57
C PHE A 22 16.44 1.13 10.18
N MET A 23 16.71 -0.16 10.05
CA MET A 23 16.59 -0.84 8.78
C MET A 23 15.14 -0.58 8.35
N VAL A 24 14.94 0.44 7.52
CA VAL A 24 13.70 0.61 6.76
C VAL A 24 13.68 -0.62 5.86
N GLU A 25 13.10 -1.69 6.38
CA GLU A 25 12.79 -2.87 5.60
C GLU A 25 12.03 -2.37 4.38
N LYS A 26 12.52 -2.71 3.17
CA LYS A 26 12.01 -2.20 1.89
C LYS A 26 10.63 -2.79 1.58
N THR A 27 9.74 -2.81 2.56
CA THR A 27 8.48 -3.50 2.48
C THR A 27 7.48 -2.61 1.78
N GLY A 28 7.08 -3.02 0.58
CA GLY A 28 5.92 -2.46 -0.09
C GLY A 28 4.63 -2.92 0.60
N VAL A 29 3.62 -2.07 0.65
CA VAL A 29 2.28 -2.45 1.12
C VAL A 29 1.32 -2.38 -0.05
N LEU A 30 0.75 -3.52 -0.42
CA LEU A 30 -0.29 -3.67 -1.42
C LEU A 30 -1.66 -3.66 -0.72
N GLN A 31 -2.36 -2.55 -0.82
CA GLN A 31 -3.65 -2.32 -0.16
C GLN A 31 -4.79 -2.66 -1.12
N VAL A 32 -5.60 -3.66 -0.78
CA VAL A 32 -6.70 -4.13 -1.62
C VAL A 32 -8.03 -3.65 -1.06
N CYS A 33 -8.80 -2.92 -1.86
CA CYS A 33 -10.15 -2.48 -1.48
C CYS A 33 -11.11 -3.68 -1.48
N VAL A 34 -11.34 -4.31 -0.33
CA VAL A 34 -12.13 -5.55 -0.24
C VAL A 34 -13.64 -5.33 -0.38
N THR A 35 -14.09 -4.08 -0.40
CA THR A 35 -15.49 -3.72 -0.62
C THR A 35 -15.84 -3.43 -2.07
N CYS A 36 -14.87 -3.52 -3.00
CA CYS A 36 -15.12 -3.33 -4.42
C CYS A 36 -16.16 -4.31 -4.94
N LYS A 37 -17.12 -3.79 -5.72
CA LYS A 37 -18.05 -4.56 -6.54
C LYS A 37 -17.97 -4.03 -7.96
N ARG A 38 -17.69 -4.91 -8.92
CA ARG A 38 -17.69 -4.55 -10.33
C ARG A 38 -19.13 -4.37 -10.80
N VAL A 39 -19.33 -3.40 -11.68
CA VAL A 39 -20.62 -3.18 -12.32
C VAL A 39 -20.77 -4.25 -13.41
N PRO A 40 -21.82 -5.10 -13.38
CA PRO A 40 -22.06 -6.06 -14.44
C PRO A 40 -22.30 -5.36 -15.78
N LEU A 41 -21.96 -6.05 -16.87
CA LEU A 41 -22.33 -5.58 -18.21
C LEU A 41 -23.86 -5.56 -18.37
N PRO A 42 -24.41 -4.70 -19.24
CA PRO A 42 -25.84 -4.70 -19.53
C PRO A 42 -26.34 -6.10 -19.91
N GLY A 43 -27.37 -6.58 -19.19
CA GLY A 43 -27.94 -7.91 -19.40
C GLY A 43 -27.23 -9.04 -18.65
N GLN A 44 -26.19 -8.75 -17.86
CA GLN A 44 -25.62 -9.72 -16.93
C GLN A 44 -26.21 -9.53 -15.53
N GLU A 45 -26.44 -10.64 -14.84
CA GLU A 45 -26.85 -10.64 -13.45
C GLU A 45 -25.68 -10.19 -12.56
N VAL A 46 -26.00 -9.50 -11.46
CA VAL A 46 -25.03 -9.27 -10.39
C VAL A 46 -24.80 -10.63 -9.73
N PRO A 47 -23.57 -11.17 -9.74
CA PRO A 47 -23.30 -12.44 -9.08
C PRO A 47 -23.66 -12.36 -7.60
N ASP A 48 -24.36 -13.37 -7.10
CA ASP A 48 -24.52 -13.56 -5.66
C ASP A 48 -23.18 -14.07 -5.09
N GLY A 49 -22.73 -13.48 -3.98
CA GLY A 49 -21.43 -13.80 -3.40
C GLY A 49 -20.71 -12.62 -2.72
N PRO A 50 -19.49 -12.90 -2.21
CA PRO A 50 -18.66 -11.86 -1.61
C PRO A 50 -18.29 -10.77 -2.64
N PRO A 51 -17.92 -9.56 -2.19
CA PRO A 51 -17.48 -8.50 -3.09
C PRO A 51 -16.29 -8.96 -3.96
N ASP A 52 -16.22 -8.52 -5.22
CA ASP A 52 -15.10 -8.83 -6.13
C ASP A 52 -13.73 -8.46 -5.52
N GLY A 53 -13.68 -7.41 -4.71
CA GLY A 53 -12.47 -6.99 -4.00
C GLY A 53 -11.95 -8.03 -3.00
N GLN A 54 -12.86 -8.76 -2.35
CA GLN A 54 -12.50 -9.85 -1.43
C GLN A 54 -11.86 -11.02 -2.20
N ALA A 55 -12.46 -11.41 -3.33
CA ALA A 55 -11.90 -12.47 -4.18
C ALA A 55 -10.52 -12.09 -4.75
N LEU A 56 -10.32 -10.82 -5.12
CA LEU A 56 -9.01 -10.31 -5.55
C LEU A 56 -7.97 -10.38 -4.41
N PHE A 57 -8.35 -10.00 -3.19
CA PHE A 57 -7.47 -10.04 -2.04
C PHE A 57 -7.01 -11.46 -1.71
N GLU A 58 -7.92 -12.41 -1.66
CA GLU A 58 -7.62 -13.83 -1.42
C GLU A 58 -6.69 -14.40 -2.49
N ALA A 59 -7.00 -14.15 -3.77
CA ALA A 59 -6.15 -14.59 -4.88
C ALA A 59 -4.73 -14.00 -4.82
N LEU A 60 -4.59 -12.73 -4.41
CA LEU A 60 -3.29 -12.09 -4.22
C LEU A 60 -2.50 -12.73 -3.08
N GLN A 61 -3.14 -13.01 -1.94
CA GLN A 61 -2.49 -13.69 -0.82
C GLN A 61 -1.99 -15.08 -1.23
N ASP A 62 -2.86 -15.88 -1.84
CA ASP A 62 -2.54 -17.24 -2.26
C ASP A 62 -1.40 -17.29 -3.29
N ALA A 63 -1.36 -16.33 -4.22
CA ALA A 63 -0.31 -16.23 -5.21
C ALA A 63 1.01 -15.72 -4.60
N CYS A 64 0.95 -14.73 -3.72
CA CYS A 64 2.13 -14.18 -3.05
C CYS A 64 2.80 -15.21 -2.13
N ALA A 65 2.02 -16.05 -1.44
CA ALA A 65 2.55 -17.15 -0.62
C ALA A 65 3.36 -18.18 -1.44
N LYS A 66 3.17 -18.22 -2.77
CA LYS A 66 3.89 -19.10 -3.70
C LYS A 66 5.09 -18.40 -4.36
N ARG A 67 5.44 -17.17 -3.93
CA ARG A 67 6.53 -16.34 -4.45
C ARG A 67 7.57 -16.07 -3.36
N PRO A 68 8.56 -16.96 -3.16
CA PRO A 68 9.60 -16.78 -2.16
C PRO A 68 10.45 -15.51 -2.37
N ASP A 69 10.52 -15.04 -3.63
CA ASP A 69 11.17 -13.79 -4.00
C ASP A 69 10.46 -12.55 -3.44
N LEU A 70 9.18 -12.67 -3.05
CA LEU A 70 8.39 -11.59 -2.45
C LEU A 70 8.27 -11.69 -0.93
N ASP A 71 8.79 -12.76 -0.32
CA ASP A 71 8.69 -12.98 1.12
C ASP A 71 9.41 -11.87 1.90
N GLY A 72 8.72 -11.30 2.90
CA GLY A 72 9.18 -10.12 3.65
C GLY A 72 9.25 -8.79 2.87
N GLN A 73 9.18 -8.82 1.54
CA GLN A 73 9.28 -7.62 0.71
C GLN A 73 7.94 -6.93 0.44
N ILE A 74 6.84 -7.67 0.48
CA ILE A 74 5.50 -7.10 0.23
C ILE A 74 4.50 -7.61 1.27
N ALA A 75 3.83 -6.67 1.93
CA ALA A 75 2.66 -6.95 2.73
C ALA A 75 1.38 -6.72 1.91
N ILE A 76 0.49 -7.72 1.84
CA ILE A 76 -0.82 -7.58 1.20
C ILE A 76 -1.86 -7.37 2.29
N THR A 77 -2.49 -6.19 2.30
CA THR A 77 -3.41 -5.77 3.36
C THR A 77 -4.80 -5.49 2.80
N PRO A 78 -5.87 -5.96 3.45
CA PRO A 78 -7.22 -5.56 3.10
C PRO A 78 -7.46 -4.14 3.64
N VAL A 79 -8.18 -3.33 2.87
CA VAL A 79 -8.63 -2.00 3.32
C VAL A 79 -10.08 -1.77 2.91
N GLU A 80 -10.69 -0.78 3.55
CA GLU A 80 -12.03 -0.31 3.22
C GLU A 80 -12.08 0.42 1.86
N CYS A 81 -13.21 1.06 1.58
CA CYS A 81 -13.49 1.68 0.29
C CYS A 81 -12.44 2.74 -0.12
N MET A 82 -11.89 2.61 -1.32
CA MET A 82 -11.02 3.62 -1.95
C MET A 82 -11.78 4.59 -2.88
N ASN A 83 -13.12 4.54 -2.89
CA ASN A 83 -14.00 5.33 -3.76
C ASN A 83 -13.71 5.19 -5.28
N GLY A 84 -13.11 4.06 -5.68
CA GLY A 84 -12.72 3.77 -7.06
C GLY A 84 -13.73 2.92 -7.83
N CYS A 85 -14.99 2.83 -7.39
CA CYS A 85 -15.95 1.82 -7.85
C CYS A 85 -16.22 1.83 -9.37
N GLN A 86 -16.14 2.99 -10.04
CA GLN A 86 -16.28 3.07 -11.50
C GLN A 86 -15.17 2.34 -12.27
N LEU A 87 -14.04 2.10 -11.61
CA LEU A 87 -12.86 1.41 -12.13
C LEU A 87 -12.50 0.23 -11.21
N ALA A 88 -13.52 -0.43 -10.64
CA ALA A 88 -13.33 -1.59 -9.78
C ALA A 88 -12.67 -2.78 -10.52
N CYS A 89 -11.90 -3.64 -9.84
CA CYS A 89 -11.41 -3.47 -8.46
C CYS A 89 -10.21 -2.51 -8.41
N THR A 90 -9.98 -1.90 -7.24
CA THR A 90 -8.84 -1.00 -7.00
C THR A 90 -7.87 -1.52 -5.97
N VAL A 91 -6.58 -1.35 -6.27
CA VAL A 91 -5.45 -1.69 -5.40
C VAL A 91 -4.51 -0.51 -5.33
N ALA A 92 -4.01 -0.18 -4.14
CA ALA A 92 -2.93 0.77 -3.97
C ALA A 92 -1.61 0.05 -3.64
N ILE A 93 -0.49 0.59 -4.10
CA ILE A 93 0.83 0.20 -3.61
C ILE A 93 1.57 1.42 -3.09
N ARG A 94 2.19 1.26 -1.92
CA ARG A 94 2.91 2.30 -1.21
C ARG A 94 4.13 1.75 -0.49
N ALA A 95 5.09 2.63 -0.23
CA ALA A 95 6.16 2.42 0.73
C ALA A 95 6.70 3.78 1.17
N ASP A 96 7.43 3.81 2.28
CA ASP A 96 7.99 5.04 2.82
C ASP A 96 8.98 5.67 1.84
N ASN A 97 8.89 6.99 1.69
CA ASN A 97 9.71 7.80 0.77
C ASN A 97 9.66 7.35 -0.70
N LYS A 98 8.65 6.55 -1.11
CA LYS A 98 8.43 6.12 -2.49
C LYS A 98 7.19 6.80 -3.09
N TYR A 99 7.12 6.79 -4.42
CA TYR A 99 5.88 7.09 -5.12
C TYR A 99 4.79 6.11 -4.68
N ASN A 100 3.53 6.54 -4.73
CA ASN A 100 2.39 5.69 -4.44
C ASN A 100 1.51 5.59 -5.67
N PHE A 101 0.92 4.41 -5.89
CA PHE A 101 0.03 4.18 -7.04
C PHE A 101 -1.31 3.68 -6.56
N VAL A 102 -2.35 4.06 -7.30
CA VAL A 102 -3.65 3.40 -7.26
C VAL A 102 -3.91 2.84 -8.66
N ILE A 103 -4.20 1.55 -8.75
CA ILE A 103 -4.45 0.81 -9.98
C ILE A 103 -5.90 0.34 -9.96
N GLY A 104 -6.61 0.49 -11.08
CA GLY A 104 -7.99 0.07 -11.25
C GLY A 104 -8.19 -1.01 -12.32
N LYS A 105 -9.46 -1.34 -12.56
CA LYS A 105 -9.94 -2.36 -13.51
C LYS A 105 -9.31 -3.72 -13.27
N LEU A 106 -9.16 -4.10 -12.00
CA LEU A 106 -8.58 -5.37 -11.59
C LEU A 106 -9.67 -6.42 -11.35
N ASP A 107 -9.30 -7.68 -11.46
CA ASP A 107 -10.09 -8.85 -11.09
C ASP A 107 -9.18 -9.96 -10.57
N SER A 108 -9.76 -11.06 -10.09
CA SER A 108 -9.03 -12.20 -9.53
C SER A 108 -8.46 -13.17 -10.59
N SER A 109 -8.40 -12.78 -11.87
CA SER A 109 -7.79 -13.63 -12.90
C SER A 109 -6.27 -13.72 -12.70
N ALA A 110 -5.70 -14.89 -13.02
CA ALA A 110 -4.27 -15.15 -12.86
C ALA A 110 -3.39 -14.08 -13.54
N GLU A 111 -3.80 -13.59 -14.72
CA GLU A 111 -3.09 -12.52 -15.43
C GLU A 111 -2.99 -11.23 -14.59
N LYS A 112 -4.09 -10.80 -13.95
CA LYS A 112 -4.09 -9.57 -13.15
C LYS A 112 -3.33 -9.73 -11.84
N ILE A 113 -3.38 -10.92 -11.26
CA ILE A 113 -2.59 -11.28 -10.08
C ILE A 113 -1.11 -11.22 -10.40
N ASP A 114 -0.67 -11.85 -11.50
CA ASP A 114 0.73 -11.84 -11.94
C ASP A 114 1.20 -10.41 -12.29
N ASP A 115 0.39 -9.64 -13.02
CA ASP A 115 0.69 -8.23 -13.33
C ASP A 115 0.91 -7.40 -12.06
N LEU A 116 0.05 -7.56 -11.05
CA LEU A 116 0.18 -6.84 -9.78
C LEU A 116 1.43 -7.24 -9.00
N LEU A 117 1.68 -8.54 -8.85
CA LEU A 117 2.85 -9.03 -8.10
C LEU A 117 4.16 -8.68 -8.79
N ASN A 118 4.23 -8.77 -10.13
CA ASN A 118 5.41 -8.38 -10.89
C ASN A 118 5.68 -6.87 -10.82
N PHE A 119 4.62 -6.06 -10.87
CA PHE A 119 4.76 -4.62 -10.65
C PHE A 119 5.20 -4.31 -9.23
N ALA A 120 4.67 -5.03 -8.25
CA ALA A 120 5.00 -4.81 -6.86
C ALA A 120 6.45 -5.20 -6.52
N GLN A 121 6.99 -6.29 -7.10
CA GLN A 121 8.43 -6.61 -7.08
C GLN A 121 9.24 -5.45 -7.64
N SER A 122 8.92 -5.01 -8.86
CA SER A 122 9.66 -3.93 -9.52
C SER A 122 9.61 -2.63 -8.70
N PHE A 123 8.47 -2.38 -8.06
CA PHE A 123 8.26 -1.23 -7.17
C PHE A 123 9.19 -1.26 -5.96
N VAL A 124 9.27 -2.39 -5.25
CA VAL A 124 10.16 -2.50 -4.08
C VAL A 124 11.63 -2.43 -4.47
N ASP A 125 12.00 -3.00 -5.61
CA ASP A 125 13.37 -2.98 -6.16
C ASP A 125 13.81 -1.58 -6.59
N SER A 126 12.89 -0.78 -7.13
CA SER A 126 13.19 0.58 -7.57
C SER A 126 13.46 1.51 -6.38
N GLU A 127 14.52 2.31 -6.43
CA GLU A 127 14.95 3.18 -5.32
C GLU A 127 13.80 4.05 -4.78
N ASN A 128 13.10 4.75 -5.66
CA ASN A 128 12.02 5.69 -5.33
C ASN A 128 10.60 5.12 -5.54
N GLY A 129 10.45 3.82 -5.82
CA GLY A 129 9.14 3.24 -6.13
C GLY A 129 8.61 3.61 -7.50
N LEU A 130 9.45 4.06 -8.42
CA LEU A 130 9.05 4.43 -9.78
C LEU A 130 9.75 3.55 -10.82
N PRO A 131 9.30 2.29 -11.02
CA PRO A 131 9.87 1.41 -12.04
C PRO A 131 9.81 2.07 -13.43
N PRO A 132 10.79 1.81 -14.34
CA PRO A 132 10.76 2.34 -15.68
C PRO A 132 9.44 2.05 -16.39
N TRP A 133 8.87 3.06 -17.05
CA TRP A 133 7.50 2.95 -17.58
C TRP A 133 7.32 1.81 -18.59
N ARG A 134 8.36 1.48 -19.36
CA ARG A 134 8.32 0.41 -20.36
C ARG A 134 8.28 -0.99 -19.75
N ASP A 135 8.84 -1.14 -18.57
CA ASP A 135 9.01 -2.44 -17.91
C ASP A 135 7.77 -2.81 -17.07
N ARG A 136 6.86 -1.85 -16.87
CA ARG A 136 5.60 -2.10 -16.17
C ARG A 136 4.68 -2.99 -17.03
N PRO A 137 3.95 -3.92 -16.40
CA PRO A 137 2.94 -4.68 -17.10
C PRO A 137 1.91 -3.79 -17.80
N VAL A 138 1.40 -4.26 -18.94
CA VAL A 138 0.53 -3.44 -19.82
C VAL A 138 -0.72 -2.96 -19.10
N HIS A 139 -1.30 -3.81 -18.24
CA HIS A 139 -2.47 -3.44 -17.44
C HIS A 139 -2.17 -2.28 -16.50
N ILE A 140 -1.05 -2.33 -15.78
CA ILE A 140 -0.62 -1.30 -14.83
C ILE A 140 -0.41 0.04 -15.54
N ARG A 141 0.23 0.02 -16.72
CA ARG A 141 0.45 1.24 -17.53
C ARG A 141 -0.85 1.92 -17.95
N LYS A 142 -1.87 1.13 -18.33
CA LYS A 142 -3.14 1.64 -18.85
C LYS A 142 -4.14 2.00 -17.76
N ASN A 143 -4.03 1.40 -16.58
CA ASN A 143 -5.05 1.49 -15.53
C ASN A 143 -4.52 2.04 -14.20
N THR A 144 -3.36 2.71 -14.19
CA THR A 144 -2.95 3.56 -13.06
C THR A 144 -3.89 4.78 -12.99
N LEU A 145 -4.64 4.89 -11.91
CA LEU A 145 -5.60 5.97 -11.65
C LEU A 145 -4.92 7.18 -11.04
N VAL A 146 -4.00 6.93 -10.10
CA VAL A 146 -3.32 7.95 -9.33
C VAL A 146 -1.85 7.57 -9.21
N ARG A 147 -0.99 8.57 -9.32
CA ARG A 147 0.41 8.51 -8.89
C ARG A 147 0.65 9.67 -7.92
N LEU A 148 0.87 9.36 -6.65
CA LEU A 148 1.23 10.37 -5.64
C LEU A 148 2.75 10.41 -5.48
N HIS A 149 3.29 11.61 -5.30
CA HIS A 149 4.71 11.81 -5.01
C HIS A 149 5.03 11.30 -3.59
N PRO A 150 6.30 10.94 -3.33
CA PRO A 150 6.76 10.69 -1.98
C PRO A 150 6.43 11.86 -1.06
N VAL A 151 5.86 11.56 0.11
CA VAL A 151 5.77 12.53 1.20
C VAL A 151 7.03 12.40 2.05
N SER A 152 7.78 13.48 2.22
CA SER A 152 8.88 13.49 3.19
C SER A 152 8.28 13.48 4.59
N SER A 153 8.78 12.62 5.48
CA SER A 153 8.33 12.52 6.87
C SER A 153 8.51 13.80 7.71
N GLN A 154 9.01 14.89 7.11
CA GLN A 154 9.23 16.19 7.76
C GLN A 154 8.13 17.22 7.47
N SER A 155 7.12 16.90 6.66
CA SER A 155 6.02 17.83 6.36
C SER A 155 4.89 17.70 7.38
N ILE A 156 5.19 17.84 8.68
CA ILE A 156 4.14 18.18 9.65
C ILE A 156 3.93 19.68 9.46
N ILE A 157 2.82 20.06 8.84
CA ILE A 157 2.29 21.42 8.94
C ILE A 157 2.03 21.63 10.44
N GLN A 158 2.91 22.38 11.09
CA GLN A 158 2.68 22.88 12.44
C GLN A 158 1.62 23.97 12.33
N ASP A 159 0.42 23.66 12.81
CA ASP A 159 -0.62 24.65 13.15
C ASP A 159 -0.21 25.44 14.41
#